data_AF-A0A1P8KLM4-F1
#
_entry.id   AF-A0A1P8KLM4-F1
#
_cell.length_a   1.000
_cell.length_b   1.000
_cell.length_c   1.000
_cell.angle_alpha   90.00
_cell.angle_beta   90.00
_cell.angle_gamma   90.00
#
_symmetry.space_group_name_H-M   'P 1'
#
loop_
_entity.id
_entity.type
_entity.pdbx_description
1 polymer ?
#
loop_
_entity_poly.entity_id
_entity_poly.type
_entity_poly.pdbx_seq_one_letter_code
_entity_poly.pdbx_strand_id
1 'polypeptide(L)'
;MVKLDSIQTDLVLTNLDENGALSCLKAFRVAKLIGKEPKEIAQIAKDMNFKITNCELGVFGDLKFTDMNDDIYDMLKSNSNNSKIECQVAWKIAQEKNHSINKIGSTLKKSDLKVTKCQIGCFQEEENHGFVIATD
;
A
#
# COMPACT_ATOMS: atom_id res chain seq x y z
N MET A 1 -15.24 -3.71 14.20
CA MET A 1 -14.78 -5.08 13.90
C MET A 1 -15.36 -5.48 12.56
N VAL A 2 -14.50 -5.70 11.56
CA VAL A 2 -14.95 -6.12 10.23
C VAL A 2 -15.25 -7.62 10.34
N LYS A 3 -16.52 -8.00 10.23
CA LYS A 3 -16.88 -9.43 10.29
C LYS A 3 -16.68 -10.07 8.92
N LEU A 4 -15.92 -11.15 8.91
CA LEU A 4 -15.77 -12.06 7.78
C LEU A 4 -16.61 -13.31 8.03
N ASP A 5 -17.25 -13.83 6.98
CA ASP A 5 -17.81 -15.19 7.00
C ASP A 5 -16.70 -16.26 6.82
N SER A 6 -17.08 -17.54 6.88
CA SER A 6 -16.13 -18.64 6.75
C SER A 6 -15.41 -18.65 5.39
N ILE A 7 -16.11 -18.34 4.31
CA ILE A 7 -15.54 -18.32 2.95
C ILE A 7 -14.55 -17.17 2.82
N GLN A 8 -14.91 -15.97 3.31
CA GLN A 8 -14.03 -14.81 3.33
C GLN A 8 -12.78 -15.06 4.17
N THR A 9 -12.94 -15.72 5.32
CA THR A 9 -11.82 -16.10 6.19
C THR A 9 -10.87 -17.05 5.49
N ASP A 10 -11.39 -18.11 4.86
CA ASP A 10 -10.57 -19.07 4.11
C ASP A 10 -9.84 -18.41 2.94
N LEU A 11 -10.49 -17.48 2.23
CA LEU A 11 -9.87 -16.71 1.15
C LEU A 11 -8.69 -15.85 1.64
N VAL A 12 -8.80 -15.25 2.83
CA VAL A 12 -7.67 -14.52 3.43
C VAL A 12 -6.51 -15.49 3.73
N LEU A 13 -6.80 -16.57 4.46
CA LEU A 13 -5.78 -17.52 4.91
C LEU A 13 -5.03 -18.19 3.76
N THR A 14 -5.74 -18.57 2.69
CA THR A 14 -5.15 -19.21 1.51
C THR A 14 -4.34 -18.26 0.61
N ASN A 15 -4.40 -16.95 0.84
CA ASN A 15 -3.63 -15.95 0.08
C ASN A 15 -2.41 -15.41 0.85
N LEU A 16 -2.24 -15.76 2.13
CA LEU A 16 -1.03 -15.45 2.89
C LEU A 16 0.21 -16.07 2.24
N ASP A 17 1.36 -15.41 2.34
CA ASP A 17 2.65 -15.98 1.95
C ASP A 17 3.21 -16.97 2.99
N GLU A 18 4.39 -17.52 2.74
CA GLU A 18 5.04 -18.47 3.66
C GLU A 18 5.31 -17.91 5.07
N ASN A 19 5.32 -16.57 5.23
CA ASN A 19 5.50 -15.90 6.50
C ASN A 19 4.18 -15.52 7.17
N GLY A 20 3.04 -15.94 6.60
CA GLY A 20 1.72 -15.61 7.12
C GLY A 20 1.35 -14.14 6.89
N ALA A 21 1.80 -13.53 5.79
CA ALA A 21 1.59 -12.11 5.51
C ALA A 21 1.03 -11.83 4.11
N LEU A 22 0.57 -10.59 3.90
CA LEU A 22 0.15 -10.08 2.58
C LEU A 22 1.01 -8.87 2.18
N SER A 23 1.67 -8.95 1.03
CA SER A 23 2.20 -7.74 0.37
C SER A 23 1.08 -6.72 0.08
N CYS A 24 1.41 -5.43 -0.07
CA CYS A 24 0.45 -4.38 -0.41
C CYS A 24 -0.38 -4.74 -1.66
N LEU A 25 0.27 -5.26 -2.72
CA LEU A 25 -0.42 -5.71 -3.92
C LEU A 25 -1.37 -6.90 -3.66
N LYS A 26 -0.92 -7.90 -2.89
CA LYS A 26 -1.80 -9.02 -2.48
C LYS A 26 -2.96 -8.54 -1.60
N ALA A 27 -2.75 -7.56 -0.72
CA ALA A 27 -3.78 -6.99 0.13
C ALA A 27 -4.91 -6.36 -0.68
N PHE A 28 -4.60 -5.59 -1.74
CA PHE A 28 -5.61 -5.09 -2.68
C PHE A 28 -6.38 -6.23 -3.37
N ARG A 29 -5.68 -7.27 -3.80
CA ARG A 29 -6.31 -8.44 -4.43
C ARG A 29 -7.26 -9.13 -3.46
N VAL A 30 -6.83 -9.37 -2.23
CA VAL A 30 -7.65 -10.01 -1.19
C VAL A 30 -8.88 -9.17 -0.89
N ALA A 31 -8.77 -7.84 -0.73
CA ALA A 31 -9.92 -6.95 -0.54
C ALA A 31 -11.01 -7.18 -1.59
N LYS A 32 -10.61 -7.24 -2.87
CA LYS A 32 -11.52 -7.53 -3.97
C LYS A 32 -12.11 -8.94 -3.89
N LEU A 33 -11.29 -9.95 -3.56
CA LEU A 33 -11.74 -11.35 -3.45
C LEU A 33 -12.81 -11.55 -2.36
N ILE A 34 -12.64 -10.90 -1.21
CA ILE A 34 -13.59 -11.02 -0.09
C ILE A 34 -14.72 -9.98 -0.14
N GLY A 35 -14.76 -9.11 -1.16
CA GLY A 35 -15.78 -8.08 -1.31
C GLY A 35 -15.75 -6.99 -0.24
N LYS A 36 -14.55 -6.60 0.21
CA LYS A 36 -14.32 -5.54 1.20
C LYS A 36 -13.60 -4.35 0.57
N GLU A 37 -13.73 -3.18 1.19
CA GLU A 37 -12.97 -2.01 0.78
C GLU A 37 -11.48 -2.18 1.16
N PRO A 38 -10.52 -1.72 0.35
CA PRO A 38 -9.10 -1.81 0.67
C PRO A 38 -8.76 -1.26 2.07
N LYS A 39 -9.40 -0.17 2.50
CA LYS A 39 -9.16 0.49 3.79
C LYS A 39 -9.51 -0.38 5.01
N GLU A 40 -10.31 -1.43 4.81
CA GLU A 40 -10.69 -2.38 5.85
C GLU A 40 -9.63 -3.46 6.10
N ILE A 41 -8.69 -3.66 5.16
CA ILE A 41 -7.72 -4.76 5.22
C ILE A 41 -6.77 -4.63 6.40
N ALA A 42 -6.29 -3.42 6.74
CA ALA A 42 -5.45 -3.26 7.92
C ALA A 42 -6.16 -3.64 9.22
N GLN A 43 -7.47 -3.37 9.32
CA GLN A 43 -8.26 -3.81 10.48
C GLN A 43 -8.48 -5.32 10.47
N ILE A 44 -8.74 -5.93 9.31
CA ILE A 44 -8.84 -7.39 9.16
C ILE A 44 -7.51 -8.06 9.54
N ALA A 45 -6.38 -7.50 9.11
CA ALA A 45 -5.03 -7.96 9.45
C ALA A 45 -4.81 -7.96 10.96
N LYS A 46 -5.25 -6.90 11.64
CA LYS A 46 -5.22 -6.82 13.10
C LYS A 46 -6.13 -7.85 13.77
N ASP A 47 -7.38 -7.95 13.31
CA ASP A 47 -8.38 -8.85 13.89
C ASP A 47 -7.98 -10.34 13.73
N MET A 48 -7.32 -10.68 12.62
CA MET A 48 -6.86 -12.03 12.30
C MET A 48 -5.38 -12.29 12.61
N ASN A 49 -4.67 -11.31 13.16
CA ASN A 49 -3.25 -11.37 13.53
C ASN A 49 -2.29 -11.80 12.38
N PHE A 50 -2.44 -11.21 11.19
CA PHE A 50 -1.48 -11.33 10.09
C PHE A 50 -0.87 -9.97 9.73
N LYS A 51 0.28 -9.97 9.04
CA LYS A 51 1.00 -8.72 8.70
C LYS A 51 0.72 -8.24 7.29
N ILE A 52 0.80 -6.92 7.08
CA ILE A 52 0.93 -6.32 5.75
C ILE A 52 2.41 -5.98 5.50
N THR A 53 2.92 -6.34 4.33
CA THR A 53 4.33 -6.15 3.95
C THR A 53 4.44 -5.37 2.63
N ASN A 54 5.65 -4.95 2.28
CA ASN A 54 6.01 -4.52 0.93
C ASN A 54 5.08 -3.46 0.34
N CYS A 55 5.22 -2.21 0.79
CA CYS A 55 4.47 -1.08 0.26
C CYS A 55 4.94 -0.75 -1.17
N GLU A 56 4.03 -0.82 -2.15
CA GLU A 56 4.35 -0.51 -3.56
C GLU A 56 4.82 0.93 -3.81
N LEU A 57 4.58 1.84 -2.86
CA LEU A 57 5.01 3.23 -2.92
C LEU A 57 6.26 3.53 -2.07
N GLY A 58 6.82 2.51 -1.41
CA GLY A 58 8.12 2.62 -0.71
C GLY A 58 8.08 3.11 0.74
N VAL A 59 6.90 3.24 1.36
CA VAL A 59 6.80 3.73 2.75
C VAL A 59 7.41 2.74 3.76
N PHE A 60 7.16 1.44 3.58
CA PHE A 60 7.68 0.38 4.43
C PHE A 60 7.93 -0.93 3.65
N GLY A 61 8.70 -1.83 4.26
CA GLY A 61 9.11 -3.11 3.70
C GLY A 61 10.33 -3.01 2.76
N ASP A 62 10.80 -4.15 2.32
CA ASP A 62 12.08 -4.32 1.62
C ASP A 62 11.98 -4.43 0.08
N LEU A 63 10.94 -3.84 -0.53
CA LEU A 63 10.85 -3.80 -1.99
C LEU A 63 12.06 -3.07 -2.59
N LYS A 64 12.64 -3.68 -3.63
CA LYS A 64 13.74 -3.06 -4.38
C LYS A 64 13.19 -1.99 -5.31
N PHE A 65 13.67 -0.77 -5.12
CA PHE A 65 13.36 0.39 -5.95
C PHE A 65 14.52 0.73 -6.88
N THR A 66 14.17 1.20 -8.07
CA THR A 66 15.11 1.64 -9.10
C THR A 66 15.35 3.15 -9.00
N ASP A 67 15.92 3.76 -10.03
CA ASP A 67 16.19 5.21 -10.03
C ASP A 67 14.93 6.05 -10.12
N MET A 68 15.05 7.25 -9.55
CA MET A 68 14.04 8.30 -9.64
C MET A 68 13.90 8.71 -11.11
N ASN A 69 12.67 9.03 -11.51
CA ASN A 69 12.40 9.58 -12.83
C ASN A 69 11.85 11.00 -12.68
N ASP A 70 12.51 11.96 -13.32
CA ASP A 70 12.20 13.38 -13.18
C ASP A 70 10.80 13.74 -13.71
N ASP A 71 10.40 13.17 -14.85
CA ASP A 71 9.06 13.40 -15.41
C ASP A 71 7.96 12.90 -14.44
N ILE A 72 8.18 11.73 -13.82
CA ILE A 72 7.28 11.20 -12.80
C ILE A 72 7.28 12.10 -11.56
N TYR A 73 8.44 12.59 -11.13
CA TYR A 73 8.54 13.48 -9.98
C TYR A 73 7.75 14.76 -10.19
N ASP A 74 7.90 15.43 -11.33
CA ASP A 74 7.19 16.67 -11.63
C ASP A 74 5.67 16.47 -11.62
N MET A 75 5.20 15.33 -12.13
CA MET A 75 3.79 14.96 -12.06
C MET A 75 3.32 14.71 -10.62
N LEU A 76 4.07 13.95 -9.81
CA LEU A 76 3.74 13.68 -8.41
C LEU A 76 3.73 14.98 -7.61
N LYS A 77 4.74 15.84 -7.79
CA LYS A 77 4.88 17.13 -7.12
C LYS A 77 3.73 18.07 -7.46
N SER A 78 3.34 18.15 -8.73
CA SER A 78 2.20 18.97 -9.18
C SER A 78 0.85 18.51 -8.62
N ASN A 79 0.74 17.25 -8.19
CA ASN A 79 -0.44 16.67 -7.55
C ASN A 79 -0.29 16.53 -6.03
N SER A 80 0.81 17.03 -5.46
CA SER A 80 1.08 17.02 -4.03
C SER A 80 0.62 18.31 -3.36
N ASN A 81 0.36 18.26 -2.07
CA ASN A 81 0.10 19.43 -1.23
C ASN A 81 1.08 19.43 -0.06
N ASN A 82 1.88 20.48 0.09
CA ASN A 82 2.94 20.59 1.10
C ASN A 82 3.89 19.37 1.11
N SER A 83 4.37 18.96 -0.08
CA SER A 83 5.19 17.76 -0.29
C SER A 83 4.55 16.45 0.19
N LYS A 84 3.23 16.43 0.42
CA LYS A 84 2.47 15.23 0.76
C LYS A 84 1.59 14.81 -0.42
N ILE A 85 1.60 13.52 -0.74
CA ILE A 85 0.77 12.93 -1.80
C ILE A 85 0.00 11.74 -1.24
N GLU A 86 -1.29 11.64 -1.53
CA GLU A 86 -2.08 10.51 -1.06
C GLU A 86 -1.76 9.25 -1.87
N CYS A 87 -1.76 8.09 -1.21
CA CYS A 87 -1.53 6.79 -1.84
C CYS A 87 -2.43 6.59 -3.07
N GLN A 88 -3.72 6.94 -2.95
CA GLN A 88 -4.68 6.84 -4.05
C GLN A 88 -4.31 7.72 -5.24
N VAL A 89 -3.80 8.93 -5.00
CA VAL A 89 -3.37 9.86 -6.04
C VAL A 89 -2.16 9.32 -6.80
N ALA A 90 -1.16 8.77 -6.10
CA ALA A 90 0.00 8.14 -6.73
C ALA A 90 -0.40 6.95 -7.63
N TRP A 91 -1.29 6.07 -7.16
CA TRP A 91 -1.81 4.96 -7.96
C TRP A 91 -2.64 5.42 -9.16
N LYS A 92 -3.37 6.53 -9.03
CA LYS A 92 -4.14 7.12 -10.12
C LYS A 92 -3.21 7.68 -11.21
N ILE A 93 -2.16 8.41 -10.83
CA ILE A 93 -1.14 8.91 -11.76
C ILE A 93 -0.47 7.75 -12.51
N ALA A 94 -0.14 6.66 -11.81
CA ALA A 94 0.42 5.46 -12.44
C ALA A 94 -0.46 4.95 -13.60
N GLN A 95 -1.77 4.83 -13.34
CA GLN A 95 -2.76 4.35 -14.31
C GLN A 95 -2.98 5.33 -15.46
N GLU A 96 -3.23 6.61 -15.16
CA GLU A 96 -3.53 7.62 -16.18
C GLU A 96 -2.35 7.91 -17.11
N LYS A 97 -1.12 7.73 -16.61
CA LYS A 97 0.12 7.99 -17.37
C LYS A 97 0.78 6.73 -17.90
N ASN A 98 0.15 5.57 -17.71
CA ASN A 98 0.67 4.26 -18.12
C ASN A 98 2.09 4.00 -17.59
N HIS A 99 2.38 4.44 -16.36
CA HIS A 99 3.61 4.12 -15.65
C HIS A 99 3.41 2.91 -14.76
N SER A 100 4.44 2.08 -14.62
CA SER A 100 4.40 1.00 -13.64
C SER A 100 4.39 1.57 -12.23
N ILE A 101 3.65 0.92 -11.33
CA ILE A 101 3.61 1.35 -9.92
C ILE A 101 5.00 1.33 -9.28
N ASN A 102 5.88 0.40 -9.67
CA ASN A 102 7.25 0.35 -9.20
C ASN A 102 8.06 1.60 -9.57
N LYS A 103 7.84 2.21 -10.74
CA LYS A 103 8.49 3.49 -11.12
C LYS A 103 7.99 4.65 -10.28
N ILE A 104 6.68 4.69 -10.00
CA ILE A 104 6.08 5.68 -9.09
C ILE A 104 6.66 5.53 -7.68
N GLY A 105 6.68 4.31 -7.14
CA GLY A 105 7.28 4.03 -5.84
C GLY A 105 8.77 4.32 -5.78
N SER A 106 9.52 4.04 -6.85
CA SER A 106 10.96 4.36 -6.93
C SER A 106 11.20 5.86 -6.86
N THR A 107 10.36 6.63 -7.56
CA THR A 107 10.42 8.09 -7.56
C THR A 107 10.06 8.64 -6.18
N LEU A 108 8.95 8.19 -5.58
CA LEU A 108 8.53 8.62 -4.23
C LEU A 108 9.62 8.33 -3.19
N LYS A 109 10.13 7.08 -3.16
CA LYS A 109 11.16 6.64 -2.20
C LYS A 109 12.46 7.45 -2.27
N LYS A 110 12.81 7.96 -3.47
CA LYS A 110 14.04 8.73 -3.72
C LYS A 110 13.81 10.25 -3.79
N SER A 111 12.60 10.72 -3.49
CA SER A 111 12.23 12.15 -3.54
C SER A 111 12.01 12.74 -2.14
N ASP A 112 11.71 14.05 -2.10
CA ASP A 112 11.28 14.77 -0.90
C ASP A 112 9.77 14.63 -0.60
N LEU A 113 9.02 13.90 -1.43
CA LEU A 113 7.57 13.72 -1.26
C LEU A 113 7.26 12.60 -0.26
N LYS A 114 6.28 12.85 0.61
CA LYS A 114 5.76 11.86 1.57
C LYS A 114 4.39 11.34 1.17
N VAL A 115 4.20 10.03 1.26
CA VAL A 115 2.94 9.36 0.99
C VAL A 115 2.02 9.42 2.21
N THR A 116 0.78 9.79 2.02
CA THR A 116 -0.24 9.86 3.07
C THR A 116 -1.46 9.02 2.71
N LYS A 117 -2.35 8.80 3.69
CA LYS A 117 -3.64 8.12 3.53
C LYS A 117 -3.52 6.80 2.76
N CYS A 118 -2.85 5.82 3.38
CA CYS A 118 -2.70 4.49 2.80
C CYS A 118 -4.07 3.89 2.43
N GLN A 119 -4.23 3.45 1.19
CA GLN A 119 -5.49 2.85 0.73
C GLN A 119 -5.83 1.53 1.43
N ILE A 120 -4.82 0.78 1.93
CA ILE A 120 -5.00 -0.46 2.70
C ILE A 120 -5.37 -0.18 4.17
N GLY A 121 -5.17 1.06 4.64
CA GLY A 121 -5.39 1.47 6.02
C GLY A 121 -4.17 1.30 6.94
N CYS A 122 -2.97 1.01 6.42
CA CYS A 122 -1.78 0.78 7.24
C CYS A 122 -1.28 2.04 8.00
N PHE A 123 -1.49 3.23 7.44
CA PHE A 123 -1.06 4.50 8.02
C PHE A 123 -1.89 5.67 7.46
N GLN A 124 -1.95 6.77 8.22
CA GLN A 124 -2.50 8.06 7.77
C GLN A 124 -1.41 9.02 7.31
N GLU A 125 -0.30 9.08 8.05
CA GLU A 125 0.93 9.80 7.67
C GLU A 125 2.12 8.84 7.81
N GLU A 126 3.16 8.98 6.99
CA GLU A 126 4.36 8.12 7.08
C GLU A 126 5.03 8.13 8.45
N GLU A 127 4.91 9.25 9.17
CA GLU A 127 5.50 9.43 10.50
C GLU A 127 4.74 8.66 11.59
N ASN A 128 3.62 8.01 11.25
CA ASN A 128 2.77 7.26 12.16
C ASN A 128 2.40 5.88 11.57
N HIS A 129 3.31 4.92 11.73
CA HIS A 129 3.11 3.51 11.36
C HIS A 129 2.13 2.82 12.32
N GLY A 130 0.84 3.16 12.20
CA GLY A 130 -0.17 2.80 13.20
C GLY A 130 -0.68 1.36 13.16
N PHE A 131 -0.41 0.56 12.12
CA PHE A 131 -1.14 -0.71 11.96
C PHE A 131 -0.32 -1.83 11.34
N VAL A 132 0.02 -2.84 12.16
CA VAL A 132 0.34 -4.23 11.79
C VAL A 132 1.16 -4.37 10.49
N ILE A 133 2.29 -3.67 10.45
CA ILE A 133 3.26 -3.72 9.37
C ILE A 133 4.39 -4.67 9.79
N ALA A 134 4.88 -5.51 8.87
CA ALA A 134 6.21 -6.07 9.07
C ALA A 134 7.22 -4.94 8.87
N THR A 135 7.78 -4.47 9.97
CA THR A 135 9.06 -3.78 9.94
C THR A 135 10.12 -4.87 9.87
N ASP A 136 10.93 -4.86 8.82
CA ASP A 136 12.14 -5.67 8.76
C ASP A 136 13.10 -5.27 9.91
#